data_AF-A0A820F3X3-F1
#
_entry.id   AF-A0A820F3X3-F1
#
_cell.length_a   1.000
_cell.length_b   1.000
_cell.length_c   1.000
_cell.angle_alpha   90.00
_cell.angle_beta   90.00
_cell.angle_gamma   90.00
#
_symmetry.space_group_name_H-M   'P 1'
#
loop_
_entity.id
_entity.type
_entity.pdbx_description
1 polymer ?
#
loop_
_entity_poly.entity_id
_entity_poly.type
_entity_poly.pdbx_seq_one_letter_code
_entity_poly.pdbx_strand_id
1 'polypeptide(L)'
;MNFYYYSSWYILFLINIISARDWLIDKISDVTTLTTTPLGTLLLSNSLISREFLIEPDFATIDFRDLHTTNSSLLRCVKPESIITLDGIEYNIGGVIPNTQCAYFNRTDFRKNKTIDTKAFHFSTYEIGKPKAPFAYTPKRFAPTDIEWPPQGIHVSV
;
A
#
# COMPACT_ATOMS: atom_id res chain seq x y z
N MET A 1 23.35 -50.85 -42.96
CA MET A 1 22.59 -49.62 -43.28
C MET A 1 21.88 -49.21 -41.99
N ASN A 2 22.49 -48.33 -41.19
CA ASN A 2 22.00 -48.00 -39.85
C ASN A 2 21.16 -46.72 -39.92
N PHE A 3 19.87 -46.85 -39.66
CA PHE A 3 18.93 -45.73 -39.58
C PHE A 3 18.94 -45.15 -38.16
N TYR A 4 19.40 -43.90 -38.01
CA TYR A 4 19.28 -43.14 -36.78
C TYR A 4 17.91 -42.45 -36.75
N TYR A 5 17.05 -42.84 -35.81
CA TYR A 5 15.80 -42.13 -35.55
C TYR A 5 16.08 -40.90 -34.67
N TYR A 6 15.89 -39.71 -35.23
CA TYR A 6 15.85 -38.46 -34.46
C TYR A 6 14.46 -38.32 -33.84
N SER A 7 14.33 -38.58 -32.54
CA SER A 7 13.10 -38.27 -31.80
C SER A 7 13.09 -36.78 -31.43
N SER A 8 12.32 -35.98 -32.16
CA SER A 8 12.02 -34.60 -31.76
C SER A 8 11.04 -34.63 -30.57
N TRP A 9 11.49 -34.19 -29.39
CA TRP A 9 10.64 -34.01 -28.22
C TRP A 9 9.98 -32.64 -28.27
N TYR A 10 8.67 -32.60 -28.51
CA TYR A 10 7.86 -31.41 -28.28
C TYR A 10 7.46 -31.34 -26.80
N ILE A 11 7.95 -30.34 -26.08
CA ILE A 11 7.50 -30.04 -24.72
C ILE A 11 6.23 -29.18 -24.84
N LEU A 12 5.07 -29.75 -24.50
CA LEU A 12 3.87 -28.98 -24.25
C LEU A 12 3.98 -28.27 -22.89
N PHE A 13 4.09 -26.95 -22.91
CA PHE A 13 3.88 -26.13 -21.72
C PHE A 13 2.37 -26.03 -21.44
N LEU A 14 1.90 -26.72 -20.40
CA LEU A 14 0.57 -26.49 -19.84
C LEU A 14 0.60 -25.15 -19.12
N ILE A 15 -0.02 -24.13 -19.72
CA ILE A 15 -0.25 -22.85 -19.07
C ILE A 15 -1.40 -23.06 -18.09
N ASN A 16 -1.08 -23.13 -16.80
CA ASN A 16 -2.09 -23.00 -15.75
C ASN A 16 -2.54 -21.53 -15.71
N ILE A 17 -3.70 -21.25 -16.29
CA ILE A 17 -4.36 -19.97 -16.11
C ILE A 17 -4.95 -19.98 -14.70
N ILE A 18 -4.20 -19.47 -13.73
CA ILE A 18 -4.75 -19.11 -12.41
C ILE A 18 -5.64 -17.90 -12.65
N SER A 19 -6.95 -18.11 -12.65
CA SER A 19 -7.91 -17.03 -12.58
C SER A 19 -7.82 -16.41 -11.18
N ALA A 20 -7.56 -15.11 -11.11
CA ALA A 20 -7.63 -14.38 -9.85
C ALA A 20 -9.06 -14.48 -9.32
N ARG A 21 -9.21 -14.88 -8.06
CA ARG A 21 -10.49 -14.96 -7.35
C ARG A 21 -11.27 -13.66 -7.55
N ASP A 22 -12.51 -13.67 -8.01
CA ASP A 22 -13.23 -12.42 -8.22
C ASP A 22 -13.79 -11.92 -6.89
N TRP A 23 -13.11 -10.95 -6.27
CA TRP A 23 -13.51 -10.36 -5.00
C TRP A 23 -14.87 -9.64 -5.02
N LEU A 24 -15.43 -9.35 -6.20
CA LEU A 24 -16.77 -8.76 -6.33
C LEU A 24 -17.87 -9.82 -6.17
N ILE A 25 -17.55 -11.09 -6.42
CA ILE A 25 -18.48 -12.23 -6.34
C ILE A 25 -18.20 -13.05 -5.08
N ASP A 26 -16.92 -13.31 -4.79
CA ASP A 26 -16.49 -14.15 -3.70
C ASP A 26 -16.25 -13.35 -2.41
N LYS A 27 -16.80 -13.83 -1.30
CA LYS A 27 -16.57 -13.23 0.02
C LYS A 27 -15.10 -13.31 0.44
N ILE A 28 -14.44 -12.16 0.56
CA ILE A 28 -13.07 -12.08 1.07
C ILE A 28 -13.06 -12.47 2.56
N SER A 29 -12.21 -13.42 2.90
CA SER A 29 -11.99 -13.90 4.28
C SER A 29 -10.56 -13.65 4.75
N ASP A 30 -9.77 -12.94 3.95
CA ASP A 30 -8.37 -12.66 4.25
C ASP A 30 -8.25 -11.67 5.42
N VAL A 31 -7.32 -11.95 6.32
CA VAL A 31 -7.10 -11.11 7.50
C VAL A 31 -6.26 -9.90 7.12
N THR A 32 -6.63 -8.72 7.62
CA THR A 32 -5.79 -7.53 7.50
C THR A 32 -4.51 -7.71 8.31
N THR A 33 -3.35 -7.44 7.70
CA THR A 33 -2.04 -7.59 8.33
C THR A 33 -1.32 -6.26 8.39
N LEU A 34 -0.53 -6.06 9.44
CA LEU A 34 0.40 -4.96 9.60
C LEU A 34 1.76 -5.56 9.98
N THR A 35 2.75 -5.45 9.10
CA THR A 35 4.06 -6.10 9.28
C THR A 35 5.21 -5.15 8.99
N THR A 36 6.35 -5.36 9.63
CA THR A 36 7.59 -4.66 9.30
C THR A 36 8.29 -5.39 8.16
N THR A 37 8.66 -4.67 7.11
CA THR A 37 9.40 -5.25 5.98
C THR A 37 10.89 -5.41 6.32
N PRO A 38 11.65 -6.20 5.53
CA PRO A 38 13.11 -6.28 5.68
C PRO A 38 13.84 -4.93 5.51
N LEU A 39 13.17 -3.92 4.95
CA LEU A 39 13.72 -2.57 4.77
C LEU A 39 13.43 -1.64 5.95
N GLY A 40 12.79 -2.13 7.03
CA GLY A 40 12.40 -1.33 8.19
C GLY A 40 11.16 -0.46 7.95
N THR A 41 10.41 -0.70 6.87
CA THR A 41 9.16 0.02 6.55
C THR A 41 7.96 -0.74 7.10
N LEU A 42 6.82 -0.07 7.27
CA LEU A 42 5.59 -0.64 7.80
C LEU A 42 4.61 -0.95 6.66
N LEU A 43 4.21 -2.20 6.49
CA LEU A 43 3.31 -2.67 5.43
C LEU A 43 1.94 -3.03 6.01
N LEU A 44 0.91 -2.27 5.63
CA LEU A 44 -0.50 -2.56 5.90
C LEU A 44 -1.13 -3.20 4.66
N SER A 45 -1.77 -4.36 4.80
CA SER A 45 -2.39 -5.08 3.67
C SER A 45 -3.68 -5.78 4.07
N ASN A 46 -4.65 -5.81 3.15
CA ASN A 46 -5.90 -6.57 3.29
C ASN A 46 -6.09 -7.59 2.15
N SER A 47 -5.00 -8.09 1.58
CA SER A 47 -4.90 -8.98 0.41
C SER A 47 -5.34 -8.38 -0.94
N LEU A 48 -6.26 -7.42 -0.96
CA LEU A 48 -6.65 -6.72 -2.19
C LEU A 48 -5.68 -5.57 -2.51
N ILE A 49 -5.35 -4.79 -1.50
CA ILE A 49 -4.47 -3.63 -1.59
C ILE A 49 -3.47 -3.65 -0.45
N SER A 50 -2.37 -2.92 -0.65
CA SER A 50 -1.39 -2.67 0.39
C SER A 50 -0.89 -1.25 0.36
N ARG A 51 -0.54 -0.74 1.54
CA ARG A 51 0.15 0.53 1.73
C ARG A 51 1.43 0.29 2.52
N GLU A 52 2.53 0.82 2.02
CA GLU A 52 3.84 0.75 2.68
C GLU A 52 4.23 2.15 3.17
N PHE A 53 4.64 2.24 4.43
CA PHE A 53 5.03 3.47 5.09
C PHE A 53 6.52 3.47 5.47
N LEU A 54 7.21 4.55 5.14
CA LEU A 54 8.46 4.90 5.79
C LEU A 54 8.13 5.34 7.22
N ILE A 55 8.89 4.86 8.20
CA ILE A 55 8.78 5.28 9.60
C ILE A 55 10.09 5.88 10.15
N GLU A 56 11.19 5.75 9.40
CA GLU A 56 12.49 6.34 9.69
C GLU A 56 13.16 6.87 8.41
N PRO A 57 13.81 8.04 8.43
CA PRO A 57 13.97 8.96 9.56
C PRO A 57 12.73 9.84 9.84
N ASP A 58 11.66 9.69 9.05
CA ASP A 58 10.39 10.40 9.21
C ASP A 58 9.28 9.58 8.54
N PHE A 59 8.02 10.04 8.60
CA PHE A 59 6.87 9.32 8.08
C PHE A 59 6.51 9.72 6.65
N ALA A 60 6.28 8.72 5.79
CA ALA A 60 5.72 8.92 4.46
C ALA A 60 5.05 7.66 3.94
N THR A 61 3.96 7.81 3.18
CA THR A 61 3.45 6.71 2.36
C THR A 61 4.35 6.55 1.14
N ILE A 62 5.05 5.42 1.04
CA ILE A 62 6.04 5.15 -0.01
C ILE A 62 5.61 4.06 -1.00
N ASP A 63 4.49 3.39 -0.73
CA ASP A 63 3.82 2.61 -1.76
C ASP A 63 2.32 2.52 -1.48
N PHE A 64 1.55 2.42 -2.55
CA PHE A 64 0.15 2.03 -2.53
C PHE A 64 -0.07 1.11 -3.70
N ARG A 65 -0.28 -0.18 -3.45
CA ARG A 65 -0.28 -1.22 -4.49
C ARG A 65 -1.63 -1.91 -4.56
N ASP A 66 -2.12 -2.08 -5.78
CA ASP A 66 -3.15 -3.03 -6.13
C ASP A 66 -2.51 -4.41 -6.19
N LEU A 67 -2.91 -5.33 -5.31
CA LEU A 67 -2.38 -6.70 -5.24
C LEU A 67 -3.20 -7.68 -6.09
N HIS A 68 -4.40 -7.27 -6.50
CA HIS A 68 -5.38 -8.17 -7.07
C HIS A 68 -5.38 -8.14 -8.61
N THR A 69 -5.47 -6.97 -9.22
CA THR A 69 -5.69 -6.87 -10.68
C THR A 69 -4.36 -6.79 -11.42
N THR A 70 -3.57 -5.77 -11.10
CA THR A 70 -2.35 -5.43 -11.86
C THR A 70 -1.06 -5.77 -11.11
N ASN A 71 -1.14 -6.05 -9.81
CA ASN A 71 0.03 -6.17 -8.93
C ASN A 71 0.99 -4.97 -9.01
N SER A 72 0.46 -3.77 -9.26
CA SER A 72 1.24 -2.57 -9.58
C SER A 72 1.09 -1.47 -8.55
N SER A 73 2.13 -0.64 -8.42
CA SER A 73 2.07 0.56 -7.58
C SER A 73 1.18 1.61 -8.26
N LEU A 74 0.20 2.09 -7.49
CA LEU A 74 -0.69 3.19 -7.82
C LEU A 74 -0.11 4.54 -7.36
N LEU A 75 0.93 4.53 -6.50
CA LEU A 75 1.52 5.75 -5.95
C LEU A 75 2.38 6.48 -7.01
N ARG A 76 2.15 7.80 -7.14
CA ARG A 76 2.83 8.63 -8.15
C ARG A 76 3.87 9.58 -7.59
N CYS A 77 3.72 9.97 -6.33
CA CYS A 77 4.67 10.79 -5.59
C CYS A 77 4.42 10.68 -4.10
N VAL A 78 5.39 11.17 -3.32
CA VAL A 78 5.23 11.48 -1.91
C VAL A 78 5.06 13.00 -1.80
N LYS A 79 4.25 13.45 -0.85
CA LYS A 79 4.08 14.85 -0.47
C LYS A 79 3.86 14.93 1.05
N PRO A 80 4.09 16.09 1.68
CA PRO A 80 3.70 16.29 3.07
C PRO A 80 2.19 16.03 3.22
N GLU A 81 1.79 15.55 4.39
CA GLU A 81 0.38 15.25 4.71
C GLU A 81 -0.47 16.51 4.67
N SER A 82 0.09 17.61 5.17
CA SER A 82 -0.49 18.95 5.08
C SER A 82 0.59 20.02 5.20
N ILE A 83 0.20 21.25 4.93
CA ILE A 83 1.05 22.43 5.10
C ILE A 83 0.26 23.39 5.99
N ILE A 84 0.87 23.85 7.08
CA ILE A 84 0.26 24.81 8.00
C ILE A 84 1.06 26.10 8.03
N THR A 85 0.39 27.22 8.28
CA THR A 85 1.03 28.54 8.38
C THR A 85 0.90 29.06 9.81
N LEU A 86 2.04 29.35 10.44
CA LEU A 86 2.11 29.95 11.78
C LEU A 86 2.88 31.27 11.66
N ASP A 87 2.27 32.37 12.10
CA ASP A 87 2.86 33.72 12.04
C ASP A 87 3.41 34.11 10.64
N GLY A 88 2.74 33.63 9.59
CA GLY A 88 3.12 33.88 8.19
C GLY A 88 4.24 32.97 7.65
N ILE A 89 4.71 31.99 8.43
CA ILE A 89 5.71 31.00 8.00
C ILE A 89 5.02 29.66 7.72
N GLU A 90 5.31 29.07 6.57
CA GLU A 90 4.79 27.75 6.20
C GLU A 90 5.65 26.61 6.78
N TYR A 91 4.97 25.59 7.28
CA TYR A 91 5.54 24.38 7.85
C TYR A 91 4.88 23.15 7.26
N ASN A 92 5.69 22.22 6.77
CA ASN A 92 5.23 20.91 6.32
C ASN A 92 4.86 20.04 7.53
N ILE A 93 3.77 19.29 7.43
CA ILE A 93 3.51 18.14 8.30
C ILE A 93 4.03 16.88 7.60
N GLY A 94 5.06 16.28 8.19
CA GLY A 94 5.93 15.28 7.57
C GLY A 94 7.15 15.95 6.92
N GLY A 95 8.35 15.58 7.38
CA GLY A 95 9.61 16.19 6.93
C GLY A 95 10.27 15.49 5.76
N VAL A 96 9.69 14.43 5.19
CA VAL A 96 10.26 13.76 4.01
C VAL A 96 10.16 14.67 2.78
N ILE A 97 11.30 15.08 2.23
CA ILE A 97 11.37 15.76 0.93
C ILE A 97 11.70 14.70 -0.14
N PRO A 98 10.75 14.35 -1.02
CA PRO A 98 11.01 13.40 -2.08
C PRO A 98 11.76 14.10 -3.21
N ASN A 99 12.99 13.65 -3.47
CA ASN A 99 13.81 14.13 -4.60
C ASN A 99 13.36 13.55 -5.96
N THR A 100 12.06 13.29 -6.14
CA THR A 100 11.52 12.56 -7.28
C THR A 100 10.37 13.30 -7.94
N GLN A 101 10.27 13.23 -9.26
CA GLN A 101 9.14 13.77 -10.03
C GLN A 101 7.82 13.03 -9.77
N CYS A 102 6.70 13.71 -10.00
CA CYS A 102 5.36 13.17 -9.73
C CYS A 102 4.73 12.38 -10.90
N ALA A 103 5.42 12.24 -12.04
CA ALA A 103 4.91 11.46 -13.17
C ALA A 103 4.95 9.95 -12.87
N TYR A 104 6.02 9.49 -12.23
CA TYR A 104 6.20 8.12 -11.75
C TYR A 104 7.08 8.14 -10.50
N PHE A 105 6.69 7.39 -9.47
CA PHE A 105 7.44 7.36 -8.23
C PHE A 105 8.58 6.35 -8.30
N ASN A 106 9.82 6.84 -8.44
CA ASN A 106 11.00 5.99 -8.41
C ASN A 106 11.42 5.69 -6.97
N ARG A 107 10.92 4.57 -6.43
CA ARG A 107 11.21 4.11 -5.05
C ARG A 107 12.70 3.88 -4.78
N THR A 108 13.45 3.43 -5.79
CA THR A 108 14.89 3.16 -5.64
C THR A 108 15.68 4.46 -5.47
N ASP A 109 15.34 5.47 -6.26
CA ASP A 109 15.94 6.80 -6.20
C ASP A 109 15.54 7.53 -4.90
N PHE A 110 14.23 7.50 -4.58
CA PHE A 110 13.71 8.02 -3.31
C PHE A 110 14.46 7.45 -2.10
N ARG A 111 14.69 6.14 -2.05
CA ARG A 111 15.37 5.52 -0.90
C ARG A 111 16.79 6.04 -0.71
N LYS A 112 17.51 6.32 -1.81
CA LYS A 112 18.90 6.79 -1.80
C LYS A 112 19.01 8.29 -1.56
N ASN A 113 18.11 9.07 -2.14
CA ASN A 113 18.28 10.51 -2.31
C ASN A 113 17.23 11.36 -1.57
N LYS A 114 16.32 10.76 -0.79
CA LYS A 114 15.41 11.52 0.08
C LYS A 114 16.19 12.35 1.10
N THR A 115 15.71 13.55 1.37
CA THR A 115 16.24 14.43 2.41
C THR A 115 15.14 14.74 3.43
N ILE A 116 15.55 15.25 4.59
CA ILE A 116 14.64 15.64 5.67
C ILE A 116 14.64 17.16 5.83
N ASP A 117 13.45 17.73 5.84
CA ASP A 117 13.20 19.14 6.15
C ASP A 117 13.27 19.36 7.67
N THR A 118 14.35 19.94 8.17
CA THR A 118 14.55 20.16 9.62
C THR A 118 13.56 21.16 10.25
N LYS A 119 12.79 21.88 9.44
CA LYS A 119 11.77 22.81 9.92
C LYS A 119 10.38 22.20 9.98
N ALA A 120 10.18 21.01 9.42
CA ALA A 120 8.88 20.37 9.37
C ALA A 120 8.43 19.86 10.75
N PHE A 121 7.13 19.60 10.88
CA PHE A 121 6.62 18.76 11.96
C PHE A 121 6.98 17.31 11.64
N HIS A 122 7.88 16.77 12.47
CA HIS A 122 8.42 15.43 12.29
C HIS A 122 7.54 14.37 12.94
N PHE A 123 7.54 13.20 12.32
CA PHE A 123 6.95 12.01 12.87
C PHE A 123 7.53 11.66 14.25
N SER A 124 6.65 11.28 15.18
CA SER A 124 7.04 10.84 16.53
C SER A 124 6.74 9.37 16.76
N THR A 125 5.48 8.96 16.64
CA THR A 125 5.03 7.60 16.95
C THR A 125 3.77 7.26 16.14
N TYR A 126 3.48 5.98 16.00
CA TYR A 126 2.20 5.51 15.47
C TYR A 126 1.52 4.58 16.48
N GLU A 127 0.19 4.54 16.45
CA GLU A 127 -0.64 3.66 17.27
C GLU A 127 -1.39 2.65 16.40
N ILE A 128 -1.57 1.43 16.91
CA ILE A 128 -2.33 0.37 16.26
C ILE A 128 -3.62 0.14 17.05
N GLY A 129 -4.75 0.13 16.36
CA GLY A 129 -6.06 -0.10 16.97
C GLY A 129 -7.05 -0.78 16.04
N LYS A 130 -8.31 -0.78 16.45
CA LYS A 130 -9.44 -1.19 15.60
C LYS A 130 -10.04 0.02 14.89
N PRO A 131 -10.57 -0.13 13.67
CA PRO A 131 -11.30 0.93 13.00
C PRO A 131 -12.43 1.47 13.88
N LYS A 132 -12.48 2.79 14.02
CA LYS A 132 -13.56 3.51 14.70
C LYS A 132 -14.45 4.16 13.64
N ALA A 133 -15.75 4.22 13.91
CA ALA A 133 -16.67 4.90 13.01
C ALA A 133 -16.38 6.41 13.04
N PRO A 134 -16.09 7.06 11.89
CA PRO A 134 -15.82 8.49 11.86
C PRO A 134 -17.05 9.34 12.21
N PHE A 135 -18.25 8.78 12.04
CA PHE A 135 -19.52 9.36 12.42
C PHE A 135 -20.53 8.25 12.72
N ALA A 136 -21.57 8.58 13.49
CA ALA A 136 -22.67 7.66 13.75
C ALA A 136 -23.44 7.40 12.44
N TYR A 137 -23.34 6.16 11.94
CA TYR A 137 -24.02 5.73 10.73
C TYR A 137 -24.77 4.43 11.00
N THR A 138 -26.01 4.38 10.50
CA THR A 138 -26.80 3.17 10.47
C THR A 138 -27.00 2.78 9.01
N PRO A 139 -26.60 1.57 8.59
CA PRO A 139 -26.81 1.08 7.23
C PRO A 139 -28.25 1.26 6.75
N LYS A 140 -28.43 1.86 5.57
CA LYS A 140 -29.73 2.09 4.91
C LYS A 140 -29.61 1.79 3.40
N ARG A 141 -30.73 1.87 2.67
CA ARG A 141 -30.81 1.75 1.19
C ARG A 141 -30.25 0.43 0.64
N PHE A 142 -30.87 -0.69 1.01
CA PHE A 142 -30.49 -2.02 0.53
C PHE A 142 -29.05 -2.45 0.88
N ALA A 143 -28.46 -1.84 1.91
CA ALA A 143 -27.24 -2.37 2.51
C ALA A 143 -27.51 -3.81 3.00
N PRO A 144 -26.53 -4.73 2.85
CA PRO A 144 -26.64 -6.07 3.40
C PRO A 144 -26.99 -6.03 4.90
N THR A 145 -27.90 -6.89 5.33
CA THR A 145 -28.38 -6.94 6.73
C THR A 145 -27.29 -7.37 7.72
N ASP A 146 -26.25 -8.05 7.23
CA ASP A 146 -25.10 -8.56 7.98
C ASP A 146 -23.87 -7.63 7.90
N ILE A 147 -24.03 -6.40 7.43
CA ILE A 147 -22.92 -5.46 7.34
C ILE A 147 -22.43 -5.03 8.73
N GLU A 148 -21.15 -5.21 8.99
CA GLU A 148 -20.51 -4.75 10.23
C GLU A 148 -20.06 -3.30 10.09
N TRP A 149 -20.47 -2.45 11.04
CA TRP A 149 -20.06 -1.04 11.13
C TRP A 149 -19.65 -0.71 12.58
N PRO A 150 -18.44 -0.16 12.84
CA PRO A 150 -17.38 0.16 11.88
C PRO A 150 -16.81 -1.10 11.19
N PRO A 151 -16.13 -0.93 10.04
CA PRO A 151 -15.57 -2.07 9.31
C PRO A 151 -14.52 -2.80 10.16
N GLN A 152 -14.39 -4.11 9.96
CA GLN A 152 -13.32 -4.90 10.55
C GLN A 152 -11.96 -4.55 9.93
N GLY A 153 -10.89 -4.86 10.66
CA GLY A 153 -9.52 -4.71 10.18
C GLY A 153 -8.60 -4.07 11.21
N ILE A 154 -7.52 -3.47 10.72
CA ILE A 154 -6.52 -2.78 11.52
C ILE A 154 -6.59 -1.28 11.21
N HIS A 155 -6.58 -0.46 12.26
CA HIS A 155 -6.40 0.98 12.16
C HIS A 155 -4.98 1.36 12.58
N VAL A 156 -4.33 2.20 11.80
CA VAL A 156 -3.04 2.80 12.12
C VAL A 156 -3.26 4.31 12.24
N SER A 157 -2.98 4.85 13.43
CA SER A 157 -2.95 6.29 13.69
C SER A 157 -1.49 6.75 13.73
N VAL A 158 -1.21 7.92 13.16
CA VAL A 158 0.14 8.45 12.97
C VAL A 158 0.18 9.88 13.48
#